data_AF-A0A7V0JBK1-F1
#
_entry.id   AF-A0A7V0JBK1-F1
#
_cell.length_a   1.000
_cell.length_b   1.000
_cell.length_c   1.000
_cell.angle_alpha   90.00
_cell.angle_beta   90.00
_cell.angle_gamma   90.00
#
_symmetry.space_group_name_H-M   'P 1'
#
loop_
_entity.id
_entity.type
_entity.pdbx_description
1 polymer ?
#
loop_
_entity_poly.entity_id
_entity_poly.type
_entity_poly.pdbx_seq_one_letter_code
_entity_poly.pdbx_strand_id
1 'polypeptide(L)'
;MNVLRGAFFDTAKGRVAYERMRRSEAYGQYLEMSYTLKKMALNFQKSRQEQIAFWINLYNVIVIHGVIELGIRDSVKEIRNFFRRVQYQIHDGMVAWLRGRL
;
A
#
# COMPACT_ATOMS: atom_id res chain seq x y z
N MET A 1 -9.34 8.07 5.16
CA MET A 1 -8.14 8.61 4.45
C MET A 1 -6.92 8.11 5.20
N ASN A 2 -5.95 7.46 4.53
CA ASN A 2 -4.76 6.95 5.20
C ASN A 2 -3.96 8.12 5.81
N VAL A 3 -3.68 8.06 7.12
CA VAL A 3 -3.01 9.12 7.91
C VAL A 3 -1.69 9.56 7.24
N LEU A 4 -0.98 8.61 6.62
CA LEU A 4 0.25 8.86 5.87
C LEU A 4 0.05 9.79 4.66
N ARG A 5 -1.06 9.66 3.93
CA ARG A 5 -1.28 10.50 2.75
C ARG A 5 -1.53 11.97 3.14
N GLY A 6 -2.26 12.18 4.23
CA GLY A 6 -2.56 13.52 4.76
C GLY A 6 -1.33 14.19 5.38
N ALA A 7 -0.56 13.45 6.18
CA ALA A 7 0.60 13.99 6.90
C ALA A 7 1.75 14.45 5.97
N PHE A 8 1.82 13.91 4.75
CA PHE A 8 2.91 14.18 3.81
C PHE A 8 2.43 14.86 2.52
N PHE A 9 1.22 15.43 2.49
CA PHE A 9 0.76 16.18 1.31
C PHE A 9 1.45 17.55 1.23
N ASP A 10 2.23 17.77 0.18
CA ASP A 10 2.81 19.07 -0.16
C ASP A 10 1.76 19.88 -0.92
N THR A 11 1.14 20.83 -0.22
CA THR A 11 0.10 21.71 -0.77
C THR A 11 0.62 22.65 -1.85
N ALA A 12 1.90 23.05 -1.79
CA ALA A 12 2.51 23.92 -2.78
C ALA A 12 2.76 23.19 -4.10
N LYS A 13 3.10 21.90 -4.04
CA LYS A 13 3.32 21.05 -5.23
C LYS A 13 2.12 20.22 -5.66
N GLY A 14 1.03 20.24 -4.88
CA GLY A 14 -0.17 19.44 -5.12
C GLY A 14 0.08 17.93 -5.12
N ARG A 15 1.15 17.45 -4.47
CA ARG A 15 1.53 16.03 -4.45
C ARG A 15 1.92 15.55 -3.07
N VAL A 16 1.90 14.24 -2.86
CA VAL A 16 2.43 13.64 -1.64
C VAL A 16 3.96 13.64 -1.73
N ALA A 17 4.64 14.17 -0.71
CA ALA A 17 6.09 14.19 -0.57
C ALA A 17 6.61 12.83 -0.08
N TYR A 18 6.50 11.81 -0.92
CA TYR A 18 6.96 10.43 -0.65
C TYR A 18 8.42 10.36 -0.20
N GLU A 19 9.27 11.27 -0.69
CA GLU A 19 10.66 11.42 -0.32
C GLU A 19 10.86 11.70 1.19
N ARG A 20 9.95 12.46 1.80
CA ARG A 20 9.96 12.76 3.24
C ARG A 20 9.37 11.60 4.04
N MET A 21 8.39 10.91 3.47
CA MET A 21 7.72 9.77 4.09
C MET A 21 8.69 8.61 4.35
N ARG A 22 9.63 8.34 3.44
CA ARG A 22 10.60 7.24 3.57
C ARG A 22 11.40 7.26 4.88
N ARG A 23 11.69 8.45 5.41
CA ARG A 23 12.49 8.63 6.64
C ARG A 23 11.64 8.75 7.90
N SER A 24 10.32 8.61 7.78
CA SER A 24 9.41 8.76 8.91
C SER A 24 9.28 7.47 9.71
N GLU A 25 9.16 7.61 11.03
CA GLU A 25 8.84 6.48 11.92
C GLU A 25 7.55 5.79 11.50
N ALA A 26 6.54 6.57 11.08
CA ALA A 26 5.27 6.06 10.59
C ALA A 26 5.44 5.10 9.39
N TYR A 27 6.37 5.38 8.47
CA TYR A 27 6.69 4.47 7.37
C TYR A 27 7.44 3.22 7.84
N GLY A 28 8.33 3.35 8.85
CA GLY A 28 9.01 2.20 9.46
C GLY A 28 8.02 1.23 10.12
N GLN A 29 7.13 1.73 10.98
CA GLN A 29 6.06 0.93 11.58
C GLN A 29 5.15 0.30 10.52
N TYR A 30 4.92 1.04 9.44
CA TYR A 30 4.16 0.57 8.30
C TYR A 30 4.79 -0.67 7.64
N LEU A 31 6.10 -0.63 7.38
CA LEU A 31 6.85 -1.75 6.81
C LEU A 31 6.80 -2.98 7.73
N GLU A 32 7.00 -2.79 9.04
CA GLU A 32 6.92 -3.87 10.02
C GLU A 32 5.56 -4.56 10.01
N MET A 33 4.46 -3.79 10.02
CA MET A 33 3.10 -4.33 9.90
C MET A 33 2.93 -5.12 8.60
N SER A 34 3.52 -4.68 7.49
CA SER A 34 3.39 -5.38 6.22
C SER A 34 4.04 -6.77 6.22
N TYR A 35 5.15 -6.97 6.95
CA TYR A 35 5.76 -8.29 7.09
C TYR A 35 4.87 -9.29 7.84
N THR A 36 4.01 -8.79 8.74
CA THR A 36 3.06 -9.65 9.47
C THR A 36 1.94 -10.20 8.58
N LEU A 37 1.66 -9.59 7.43
CA LEU A 37 0.59 -10.02 6.52
C LEU A 37 0.78 -11.45 6.01
N LYS A 38 2.02 -11.92 5.87
CA LYS A 38 2.32 -13.30 5.47
C LYS A 38 1.80 -14.33 6.48
N LYS A 39 1.81 -13.97 7.77
CA LYS A 39 1.38 -14.82 8.90
C LYS A 39 -0.08 -14.58 9.28
N MET A 40 -0.74 -13.60 8.69
CA MET A 40 -2.12 -13.26 9.01
C MET A 40 -3.06 -14.33 8.45
N ALA A 41 -3.78 -15.02 9.33
CA ALA A 41 -4.90 -15.86 8.92
C ALA A 41 -6.02 -14.94 8.38
N LEU A 42 -6.38 -15.11 7.12
CA LEU A 42 -7.55 -14.44 6.53
C LEU A 42 -8.83 -15.19 6.93
N ASN A 43 -9.08 -15.33 8.23
CA ASN A 43 -10.37 -15.81 8.70
C ASN A 43 -11.38 -14.65 8.60
N PHE A 44 -12.10 -14.59 7.47
CA PHE A 44 -13.10 -13.56 7.21
C PHE A 44 -14.37 -13.78 8.07
N GLN A 45 -14.24 -13.65 9.39
CA GLN A 45 -15.37 -13.46 10.32
C GLN A 45 -15.76 -11.97 10.42
N LYS A 46 -15.19 -11.11 9.58
CA LYS A 46 -15.44 -9.67 9.54
C LYS A 46 -16.60 -9.33 8.60
N SER A 47 -17.33 -8.26 8.92
CA SER A 47 -18.38 -7.71 8.07
C SER A 47 -17.83 -7.30 6.69
N ARG A 48 -18.71 -7.20 5.69
CA ARG A 48 -18.33 -6.77 4.33
C ARG A 48 -17.64 -5.41 4.33
N GLN A 49 -18.08 -4.47 5.17
CA GLN A 49 -17.51 -3.13 5.26
C GLN A 49 -16.08 -3.17 5.79
N GLU A 50 -15.83 -3.97 6.82
CA GLU A 50 -14.47 -4.15 7.37
C GLU A 50 -13.53 -4.82 6.39
N GLN A 51 -14.02 -5.79 5.61
CA GLN A 51 -13.23 -6.40 4.53
C GLN A 51 -12.84 -5.37 3.47
N ILE A 52 -13.80 -4.55 3.02
CA ILE A 52 -13.53 -3.47 2.04
C ILE A 52 -12.51 -2.48 2.61
N ALA A 53 -12.70 -2.03 3.86
CA ALA A 53 -11.77 -1.12 4.52
C ALA A 53 -10.35 -1.70 4.62
N PHE A 54 -10.23 -2.98 4.97
CA PHE A 54 -8.95 -3.69 5.00
C PHE A 54 -8.27 -3.69 3.63
N TRP A 55 -8.97 -4.12 2.58
CA TRP A 55 -8.41 -4.19 1.24
C TRP A 55 -8.04 -2.82 0.67
N ILE A 56 -8.83 -1.78 0.92
CA ILE A 56 -8.52 -0.39 0.52
C ILE A 56 -7.25 0.09 1.22
N ASN A 57 -7.13 -0.13 2.53
CA ASN A 57 -5.95 0.28 3.28
C ASN A 57 -4.70 -0.45 2.79
N LEU A 58 -4.79 -1.75 2.55
CA LEU A 58 -3.70 -2.56 2.04
C LEU A 58 -3.28 -2.15 0.61
N TYR A 59 -4.25 -1.88 -0.26
CA TYR A 59 -3.96 -1.41 -1.62
C TYR A 59 -3.20 -0.07 -1.60
N ASN A 60 -3.70 0.91 -0.84
CA ASN A 60 -3.06 2.23 -0.74
C ASN A 60 -1.61 2.13 -0.28
N VAL A 61 -1.35 1.13 0.54
CA VAL A 61 -0.05 0.85 1.12
C VAL A 61 0.92 0.28 0.10
N ILE A 62 0.49 -0.72 -0.65
CA ILE A 62 1.32 -1.34 -1.69
C ILE A 62 1.72 -0.25 -2.70
N VAL A 63 0.80 0.67 -3.01
CA VAL A 63 1.08 1.83 -3.85
C VAL A 63 2.12 2.76 -3.22
N ILE A 64 1.95 3.17 -1.95
CA ILE A 64 2.90 4.05 -1.25
C ILE A 64 4.29 3.42 -1.20
N HIS A 65 4.38 2.16 -0.77
CA HIS A 65 5.62 1.40 -0.71
C HIS A 65 6.30 1.33 -2.08
N GLY A 66 5.53 0.97 -3.12
CA GLY A 66 6.05 0.91 -4.48
C GLY A 66 6.55 2.25 -5.01
N VAL A 67 5.84 3.34 -4.75
CA VAL A 67 6.28 4.70 -5.15
C VAL A 67 7.60 5.06 -4.48
N ILE A 68 7.75 4.77 -3.19
CA ILE A 68 8.95 5.08 -2.42
C ILE A 68 10.14 4.24 -2.88
N GLU A 69 10.01 2.91 -2.96
CA GLU A 69 11.14 2.02 -3.26
C GLU A 69 11.55 2.07 -4.73
N LEU A 70 10.62 2.35 -5.64
CA LEU A 70 10.92 2.53 -7.06
C LEU A 70 11.30 3.98 -7.41
N GLY A 71 11.31 4.89 -6.44
CA GLY A 71 11.73 6.28 -6.64
C GLY A 71 10.85 7.07 -7.61
N ILE A 72 9.56 6.75 -7.68
CA ILE A 72 8.59 7.38 -8.59
C ILE A 72 8.36 8.83 -8.18
N ARG A 73 8.34 9.75 -9.15
CA ARG A 73 8.26 11.19 -8.87
C ARG A 73 6.91 11.81 -9.22
N ASP A 74 6.30 11.38 -10.33
CA ASP A 74 5.11 12.03 -10.87
C ASP A 74 3.90 11.08 -10.92
N SER A 75 4.08 9.84 -11.39
CA SER A 75 3.02 8.86 -11.54
C SER A 75 3.50 7.42 -11.50
N VAL A 76 2.71 6.54 -10.87
CA VAL A 76 2.90 5.07 -10.96
C VAL A 76 2.93 4.54 -12.40
N LYS A 77 2.38 5.30 -13.36
CA LYS A 77 2.40 4.98 -14.79
C LYS A 77 3.79 5.02 -15.42
N GLU A 78 4.76 5.71 -14.80
CA GLU A 78 6.16 5.73 -15.24
C GLU A 78 6.78 4.33 -15.21
N ILE A 79 6.33 3.48 -14.29
CA ILE A 79 6.87 2.14 -14.12
C ILE A 79 5.99 1.11 -14.82
N ARG A 80 6.49 0.58 -15.94
CA ARG A 80 5.86 -0.54 -16.63
C ARG A 80 5.69 -1.74 -15.68
N ASN A 81 4.47 -2.28 -15.66
CA ASN A 81 4.08 -3.40 -14.81
C ASN A 81 4.24 -3.14 -13.30
N PHE A 82 4.06 -1.88 -12.84
CA PHE A 82 4.15 -1.50 -11.42
C PHE A 82 3.49 -2.53 -10.47
N PHE A 83 2.21 -2.87 -10.69
CA PHE A 83 1.46 -3.80 -9.84
C PHE A 83 1.89 -5.28 -9.94
N ARG A 84 2.74 -5.63 -10.90
CA ARG A 84 3.42 -6.94 -10.93
C ARG A 84 4.75 -6.91 -10.21
N ARG A 85 5.38 -5.74 -10.08
CA ARG A 85 6.67 -5.56 -9.40
C ARG A 85 6.51 -5.40 -7.90
N VAL A 86 5.41 -4.78 -7.46
CA VAL A 86 5.15 -4.49 -6.04
C VAL A 86 3.95 -5.29 -5.60
N GLN A 87 4.20 -6.34 -4.84
CA GLN A 87 3.20 -7.32 -4.42
C GLN A 87 3.50 -7.81 -3.03
N TYR A 88 2.46 -7.96 -2.22
CA TYR A 88 2.55 -8.62 -0.92
C TYR A 88 1.93 -10.00 -1.00
N GLN A 89 2.64 -10.97 -0.41
CA GLN A 89 2.10 -12.30 -0.15
C GLN A 89 1.32 -12.27 1.15
N ILE A 90 0.04 -12.66 1.07
CA ILE A 90 -0.87 -12.80 2.20
C ILE A 90 -1.21 -14.28 2.29
N HIS A 91 -0.80 -14.93 3.39
CA HIS A 91 -0.97 -16.37 3.58
C HIS A 91 -0.38 -17.23 2.42
N ASP A 92 -0.66 -18.54 2.38
CA ASP A 92 -0.01 -19.51 1.47
C ASP A 92 -0.42 -19.42 -0.01
N GLY A 93 -1.20 -18.42 -0.43
CA GLY A 93 -1.61 -18.32 -1.84
C GLY A 93 -2.18 -17.00 -2.34
N MET A 94 -2.45 -16.00 -1.48
CA MET A 94 -2.98 -14.71 -1.94
C MET A 94 -1.85 -13.70 -2.08
N VAL A 95 -1.19 -13.70 -3.24
CA VAL A 95 -0.60 -12.46 -3.73
C VAL A 95 -1.75 -11.47 -3.89
N ALA A 96 -1.66 -10.30 -3.27
CA ALA A 96 -2.68 -9.25 -3.37
C ALA A 96 -2.98 -8.94 -4.86
N TRP A 97 -3.94 -9.65 -5.46
CA TRP A 97 -4.35 -9.44 -6.84
C TRP A 97 -5.83 -9.75 -7.06
N LEU A 98 -6.40 -8.82 -7.83
CA LEU A 98 -7.70 -8.81 -8.47
C LEU A 98 -7.87 -9.99 -9.43
N ARG A 99 -8.34 -11.14 -8.98
CA ARG A 99 -8.99 -12.10 -9.89
C ARG A 99 -10.50 -12.01 -9.76
N GLY A 100 -11.15 -11.34 -10.70
CA GLY A 100 -12.57 -11.57 -11.00
C GLY A 100 -13.32 -10.37 -11.56
N ARG A 101 -13.37 -10.29 -12.90
CA ARG A 101 -14.47 -9.79 -13.76
C ARG A 101 -15.29 -8.59 -13.26
N LEU A 102 -15.11 -7.45 -13.91
CA LEU A 102 -16.04 -6.83 -14.87
C LEU A 102 -15.30 -5.70 -15.61
#